data_AF-A0A162JE41-F1
#
_entry.id   AF-A0A162JE41-F1
#
_cell.length_a   1.000
_cell.length_b   1.000
_cell.length_c   1.000
_cell.angle_alpha   90.00
_cell.angle_beta   90.00
_cell.angle_gamma   90.00
#
_symmetry.space_group_name_H-M   'P 1'
#
loop_
_entity.id
_entity.type
_entity.pdbx_description
1 polymer ?
#
loop_
_entity_poly.entity_id
_entity_poly.type
_entity_poly.pdbx_seq_one_letter_code
_entity_poly.pdbx_strand_id
1 'polypeptide(L)'
;MPSDASILSAALVGAAMLGTVRAQVFTVNCAPLTIQRGDPIVWPGQVSPHVHVVTGGTAFQRTESNEQARDAQATTCDKLLDRSNYWQPQLYHERHDGRFELVTMQGSAAYYIKRACDYAPGRQNCDGAATPIAPPRGLRMVTGDPLLRTYNASSLEQQAIAHFCLEGPNEG
;
A
#
# COMPACT_ATOMS: atom_id res chain seq x y z
N MET A 1 -52.56 -16.09 56.55
CA MET A 1 -51.32 -15.31 56.62
C MET A 1 -50.49 -15.68 55.41
N PRO A 2 -50.38 -14.82 54.39
CA PRO A 2 -49.61 -15.12 53.19
C PRO A 2 -48.12 -14.86 53.49
N SER A 3 -47.25 -15.77 53.08
CA SER A 3 -45.81 -15.55 53.08
C SER A 3 -45.39 -15.11 51.68
N ASP A 4 -44.91 -13.88 51.59
CA ASP A 4 -44.25 -13.31 50.43
C ASP A 4 -43.03 -14.15 50.04
N ALA A 5 -42.91 -14.48 48.74
CA ALA A 5 -41.65 -14.89 48.14
C ALA A 5 -41.62 -14.54 46.65
N SER A 6 -41.34 -13.26 46.43
CA SER A 6 -40.48 -12.66 45.39
C SER A 6 -40.27 -13.41 44.07
N ILE A 7 -40.82 -12.80 43.01
CA ILE A 7 -40.44 -12.99 41.62
C ILE A 7 -39.00 -12.48 41.43
N LEU A 8 -38.02 -13.37 41.27
CA LEU A 8 -36.68 -13.01 40.81
C LEU A 8 -36.62 -13.11 39.29
N SER A 9 -36.89 -11.98 38.62
CA SER A 9 -36.53 -11.79 37.22
C SER A 9 -35.01 -11.74 37.08
N ALA A 10 -34.41 -12.82 36.60
CA ALA A 10 -33.01 -12.81 36.18
C ALA A 10 -32.89 -12.13 34.81
N ALA A 11 -32.68 -10.82 34.81
CA ALA A 11 -32.25 -10.10 33.61
C ALA A 11 -30.77 -10.45 33.35
N LEU A 12 -30.52 -11.44 32.50
CA LEU A 12 -29.20 -11.66 31.91
C LEU A 12 -28.88 -10.49 30.98
N VAL A 13 -28.18 -9.48 31.51
CA VAL A 13 -27.48 -8.49 30.68
C VAL A 13 -26.28 -9.21 30.07
N GLY A 14 -26.47 -9.79 28.89
CA GLY A 14 -25.37 -10.31 28.08
C GLY A 14 -24.48 -9.15 27.66
N ALA A 15 -23.36 -8.96 28.35
CA ALA A 15 -22.30 -8.08 27.90
C ALA A 15 -21.72 -8.65 26.61
N ALA A 16 -22.17 -8.15 25.46
CA ALA A 16 -21.51 -8.39 24.20
C ALA A 16 -20.10 -7.80 24.30
N MET A 17 -19.10 -8.66 24.44
CA MET A 17 -17.69 -8.30 24.30
C MET A 17 -17.52 -7.82 22.85
N LEU A 18 -17.60 -6.50 22.64
CA LEU A 18 -17.12 -5.87 21.42
C LEU A 18 -15.61 -6.11 21.39
N GLY A 19 -15.20 -7.17 20.69
CA GLY A 19 -13.80 -7.43 20.42
C GLY A 19 -13.23 -6.23 19.67
N THR A 20 -12.42 -5.42 20.34
CA THR A 20 -11.67 -4.36 19.67
C THR A 20 -10.67 -5.05 18.73
N VAL A 21 -10.95 -5.07 17.43
CA VAL A 21 -9.96 -5.49 16.43
C VAL A 21 -8.86 -4.43 16.44
N ARG A 22 -7.81 -4.66 17.23
CA ARG A 22 -6.60 -3.84 17.18
C ARG A 22 -5.78 -4.28 15.97
N ALA A 23 -6.11 -3.74 14.80
CA ALA A 23 -5.27 -3.92 13.63
C ALA A 23 -3.88 -3.35 13.93
N GLN A 24 -2.86 -4.22 14.03
CA GLN A 24 -1.47 -3.79 14.11
C GLN A 24 -1.05 -3.34 12.71
N VAL A 25 -0.67 -2.07 12.58
CA VAL A 25 -0.25 -1.47 11.31
C VAL A 25 1.24 -1.15 11.40
N PHE A 26 1.99 -1.60 10.39
CA PHE A 26 3.36 -1.19 10.15
C PHE A 26 3.39 -0.27 8.93
N THR A 27 4.04 0.88 9.06
CA THR A 27 4.10 1.88 8.00
C THR A 27 5.52 2.12 7.56
N VAL A 28 5.71 2.34 6.27
CA VAL A 28 6.98 2.73 5.67
C VAL A 28 6.73 4.01 4.89
N ASN A 29 7.34 5.11 5.35
CA ASN A 29 7.18 6.41 4.71
C ASN A 29 8.48 6.78 4.01
N CYS A 30 8.41 7.19 2.75
CA CYS A 30 9.60 7.46 1.95
C CYS A 30 9.50 8.79 1.21
N ALA A 31 10.62 9.52 1.14
CA ALA A 31 10.76 10.67 0.26
C ALA A 31 11.12 10.22 -1.17
N PRO A 32 10.87 11.05 -2.20
CA PRO A 32 11.37 10.81 -3.56
C PRO A 32 12.89 10.66 -3.57
N LEU A 33 13.38 9.58 -4.18
CA LEU A 33 14.79 9.35 -4.46
C LEU A 33 15.19 9.99 -5.78
N THR A 34 14.42 9.74 -6.83
CA THR A 34 14.71 10.20 -8.19
C THR A 34 13.47 10.14 -9.07
N ILE A 35 13.45 10.97 -10.11
CA ILE A 35 12.46 10.93 -11.18
C ILE A 35 13.19 10.58 -12.47
N GLN A 36 12.89 9.43 -13.06
CA GLN A 36 13.58 8.97 -14.27
C GLN A 36 12.76 7.94 -15.06
N ARG A 37 13.17 7.69 -16.30
CA ARG A 37 12.61 6.64 -17.17
C ARG A 37 13.29 5.29 -16.93
N GLY A 38 13.35 4.86 -15.67
CA GLY A 38 13.93 3.58 -15.27
C GLY A 38 12.87 2.60 -14.77
N ASP A 39 12.92 1.36 -15.25
CA ASP A 39 12.03 0.28 -14.80
C ASP A 39 12.79 -1.05 -14.83
N PRO A 40 13.38 -1.48 -13.70
CA PRO A 40 14.15 -2.71 -13.66
C PRO A 40 13.27 -3.97 -13.69
N ILE A 41 11.94 -3.89 -13.66
CA ILE A 41 11.05 -5.06 -13.75
C ILE A 41 10.53 -5.24 -15.17
N VAL A 42 9.93 -4.21 -15.77
CA VAL A 42 9.26 -4.31 -17.08
C VAL A 42 10.21 -4.02 -18.24
N TRP A 43 11.13 -3.06 -18.07
CA TRP A 43 12.08 -2.63 -19.13
C TRP A 43 13.54 -2.66 -18.65
N PRO A 44 14.04 -3.82 -18.17
CA PRO A 44 15.36 -3.91 -17.58
C PRO A 44 16.45 -3.50 -18.58
N GLY A 45 17.33 -2.60 -18.15
CA GLY A 45 18.44 -2.05 -18.94
C GLY A 45 18.03 -1.06 -20.04
N GLN A 46 16.74 -0.86 -20.26
CA GLN A 46 16.21 0.00 -21.32
C GLN A 46 15.60 1.27 -20.74
N VAL A 47 15.36 2.25 -21.61
CA VAL A 47 14.64 3.47 -21.22
C VAL A 47 13.15 3.13 -21.20
N SER A 48 12.49 3.27 -20.03
CA SER A 48 11.05 3.02 -19.88
C SER A 48 10.23 3.92 -20.81
N PRO A 49 9.11 3.45 -21.40
CA PRO A 49 8.24 4.27 -22.23
C PRO A 49 7.60 5.45 -21.48
N HIS A 50 7.61 5.45 -20.14
CA HIS A 50 7.12 6.57 -19.32
C HIS A 50 8.06 6.88 -18.14
N VAL A 51 7.80 8.00 -17.48
CA VAL A 51 8.59 8.49 -16.34
C VAL A 51 8.05 7.89 -15.05
N HIS A 52 8.95 7.49 -14.16
CA HIS A 52 8.65 7.04 -12.82
C HIS A 52 9.19 8.02 -11.78
N VAL A 53 8.49 8.16 -10.66
CA VAL A 53 9.12 8.55 -9.40
C VAL A 53 9.48 7.29 -8.63
N VAL A 54 10.69 7.29 -8.09
CA VAL A 54 11.25 6.18 -7.34
C VAL A 54 11.46 6.63 -5.89
N THR A 55 11.20 5.73 -4.96
CA THR A 55 11.47 5.87 -3.52
C THR A 55 12.19 4.60 -3.02
N GLY A 56 12.91 4.68 -1.91
CA GLY A 56 13.59 3.54 -1.30
C GLY A 56 15.12 3.58 -1.36
N GLY A 57 15.74 2.42 -1.56
CA GLY A 57 17.19 2.22 -1.52
C GLY A 57 17.98 3.00 -2.58
N THR A 58 19.18 3.48 -2.23
CA THR A 58 20.05 4.25 -3.14
C THR A 58 20.75 3.42 -4.23
N ALA A 59 20.52 2.11 -4.29
CA ALA A 59 21.07 1.23 -5.33
C ALA A 59 20.25 1.22 -6.63
N PHE A 60 19.13 1.97 -6.66
CA PHE A 60 18.22 1.94 -7.80
C PHE A 60 18.92 2.24 -9.12
N GLN A 61 18.75 1.32 -10.07
CA GLN A 61 19.25 1.45 -11.43
C GLN A 61 18.40 0.63 -12.40
N ARG A 62 18.51 0.92 -13.70
CA ARG A 62 17.69 0.28 -14.74
C ARG A 62 17.85 -1.24 -14.83
N THR A 63 18.93 -1.81 -14.30
CA THR A 63 19.21 -3.25 -14.29
C THR A 63 19.21 -3.83 -12.88
N GLU A 64 18.57 -3.16 -11.91
CA GLU A 64 18.63 -3.55 -10.50
C GLU A 64 18.12 -4.98 -10.25
N SER A 65 19.02 -5.84 -9.76
CA SER A 65 18.69 -7.15 -9.21
C SER A 65 18.31 -7.06 -7.73
N ASN A 66 17.75 -8.14 -7.17
CA ASN A 66 17.41 -8.19 -5.75
C ASN A 66 18.66 -8.10 -4.85
N GLU A 67 19.79 -8.63 -5.32
CA GLU A 67 21.08 -8.56 -4.64
C GLU A 67 21.60 -7.13 -4.64
N GLN A 68 21.53 -6.44 -5.78
CA GLN A 68 21.96 -5.05 -5.91
C GLN A 68 21.12 -4.12 -5.02
N ALA A 69 19.80 -4.31 -4.96
CA ALA A 69 18.94 -3.56 -4.05
C ALA A 69 19.40 -3.73 -2.59
N ARG A 70 19.77 -4.95 -2.18
CA ARG A 70 20.28 -5.23 -0.83
C ARG A 70 21.62 -4.55 -0.54
N ASP A 71 22.40 -4.16 -1.54
CA ASP A 71 23.68 -3.49 -1.38
C ASP A 71 23.55 -1.95 -1.27
N ALA A 72 22.32 -1.42 -1.27
CA ALA A 72 22.08 0.00 -1.05
C ALA A 72 22.71 0.49 0.26
N GLN A 73 23.48 1.58 0.15
CA GLN A 73 24.17 2.20 1.30
C GLN A 73 23.23 3.04 2.17
N ALA A 74 22.15 3.56 1.58
CA ALA A 74 21.12 4.34 2.26
C ALA A 74 19.74 4.07 1.64
N THR A 75 18.71 4.65 2.24
CA THR A 75 17.32 4.61 1.77
C THR A 75 16.65 5.96 2.03
N THR A 76 15.66 6.34 1.21
CA THR A 76 14.82 7.53 1.46
C THR A 76 13.66 7.25 2.40
N CYS A 77 13.53 6.01 2.89
CA CYS A 77 12.47 5.58 3.79
C CYS A 77 12.83 5.76 5.27
N ASP A 78 11.80 5.93 6.11
CA ASP A 78 11.91 6.04 7.57
C ASP A 78 12.27 4.72 8.27
N LYS A 79 12.39 3.63 7.51
CA LYS A 79 12.88 2.32 7.96
C LYS A 79 14.25 2.05 7.36
N LEU A 80 15.30 2.35 8.11
CA LEU A 80 16.69 2.28 7.62
C LEU A 80 17.15 0.88 7.15
N LEU A 81 16.48 -0.18 7.59
CA LEU A 81 16.74 -1.55 7.14
C LEU A 81 16.03 -1.90 5.82
N ASP A 82 15.09 -1.06 5.39
CA ASP A 82 14.40 -1.22 4.13
C ASP A 82 15.24 -0.66 2.97
N ARG A 83 15.74 -1.59 2.17
CA ARG A 83 16.54 -1.31 0.96
C ARG A 83 15.78 -1.62 -0.32
N SER A 84 14.48 -1.92 -0.22
CA SER A 84 13.64 -2.12 -1.40
C SER A 84 13.46 -0.82 -2.16
N ASN A 85 13.11 -0.94 -3.44
CA ASN A 85 12.76 0.19 -4.29
C ASN A 85 11.29 0.07 -4.71
N TYR A 86 10.60 1.21 -4.65
CA TYR A 86 9.19 1.34 -5.01
C TYR A 86 9.08 2.47 -6.00
N TRP A 87 8.37 2.24 -7.10
CA TRP A 87 8.16 3.26 -8.11
C TRP A 87 6.76 3.19 -8.70
N GLN A 88 6.29 4.36 -9.11
CA GLN A 88 5.01 4.52 -9.79
C GLN A 88 5.15 5.49 -10.96
N PRO A 89 4.29 5.39 -11.98
CA PRO A 89 4.24 6.37 -13.06
C PRO A 89 4.10 7.79 -12.52
N GLN A 90 4.79 8.75 -13.13
CA GLN A 90 4.58 10.16 -12.82
C GLN A 90 3.22 10.62 -13.33
N LEU A 91 2.51 11.35 -12.47
CA LEU A 91 1.27 12.01 -12.82
C LEU A 91 1.59 13.39 -13.39
N TYR A 92 0.89 13.74 -14.46
CA TYR A 92 0.95 15.05 -15.08
C TYR A 92 -0.42 15.70 -15.00
N HIS A 93 -0.46 16.97 -14.63
CA HIS A 93 -1.64 17.82 -14.75
C HIS A 93 -1.60 18.55 -16.10
N GLU A 94 -2.66 18.43 -16.88
CA GLU A 94 -2.84 19.20 -18.10
C GLU A 94 -3.47 20.55 -17.75
N ARG A 95 -2.71 21.62 -17.92
CA ARG A 95 -3.14 22.99 -17.64
C ARG A 95 -4.14 23.46 -18.69
N HIS A 96 -4.91 24.52 -18.39
CA HIS A 96 -5.87 25.11 -19.31
C HIS A 96 -5.30 25.59 -20.66
N ASP A 97 -3.99 25.79 -20.74
CA ASP A 97 -3.29 26.15 -21.97
C ASP A 97 -2.75 24.94 -22.77
N GLY A 98 -3.15 23.72 -22.40
CA GLY A 98 -2.77 22.46 -23.06
C GLY A 98 -1.34 22.00 -22.75
N ARG A 99 -0.63 22.67 -21.84
CA ARG A 99 0.70 22.23 -21.38
C ARG A 99 0.58 21.30 -20.18
N PHE A 100 1.52 20.35 -20.10
CA PHE A 100 1.60 19.42 -18.98
C PHE A 100 2.61 19.91 -17.95
N GLU A 101 2.21 19.86 -16.69
CA GLU A 101 3.10 20.03 -15.55
C GLU A 101 3.15 18.75 -14.71
N LEU A 102 4.32 18.48 -14.14
CA LEU A 102 4.53 17.29 -13.33
C LEU A 102 3.92 17.53 -11.94
N VAL A 103 3.05 16.62 -11.51
CA VAL A 103 2.50 16.65 -10.15
C VAL A 103 3.60 16.25 -9.20
N THR A 104 3.96 17.17 -8.29
CA THR A 104 5.08 16.98 -7.38
C THR A 104 4.74 15.86 -6.39
N MET A 105 5.51 14.77 -6.44
CA MET A 105 5.43 13.70 -5.45
C MET A 105 6.02 14.19 -4.13
N GLN A 106 5.19 14.34 -3.10
CA GLN A 106 5.67 14.75 -1.77
C GLN A 106 6.28 13.59 -0.98
N GLY A 107 5.78 12.37 -1.21
CA GLY A 107 6.26 11.17 -0.54
C GLY A 107 5.31 10.00 -0.76
N SER A 108 5.75 8.82 -0.36
CA SER A 108 4.94 7.60 -0.35
C SER A 108 4.78 7.08 1.07
N ALA A 109 3.65 6.41 1.31
CA ALA A 109 3.40 5.70 2.56
C ALA A 109 2.84 4.30 2.22
N ALA A 110 3.62 3.26 2.51
CA ALA A 110 3.18 1.88 2.44
C ALA A 110 2.68 1.42 3.81
N TYR A 111 1.54 0.73 3.83
CA TYR A 111 0.92 0.24 5.06
C TYR A 111 0.77 -1.28 5.00
N TYR A 112 1.33 -1.95 5.99
CA TYR A 112 1.22 -3.39 6.16
C TYR A 112 0.34 -3.65 7.38
N ILE A 113 -0.78 -4.31 7.13
CA ILE A 113 -1.71 -4.67 8.19
C ILE A 113 -1.44 -6.11 8.56
N LYS A 114 -1.22 -6.38 9.85
CA LYS A 114 -1.05 -7.75 10.36
C LYS A 114 -2.36 -8.52 10.22
N ARG A 115 -2.54 -9.22 9.09
CA ARG A 115 -3.76 -9.97 8.74
C ARG A 115 -3.48 -11.47 8.56
N ALA A 116 -2.79 -12.09 9.51
CA ALA A 116 -2.40 -13.51 9.40
C ALA A 116 -3.63 -14.44 9.37
N CYS A 117 -4.69 -14.14 10.12
CA CYS A 117 -5.94 -14.91 10.15
C CYS A 117 -7.23 -14.05 10.23
N ASP A 118 -7.12 -12.72 10.15
CA ASP A 118 -8.22 -11.80 10.49
C ASP A 118 -9.07 -11.36 9.28
N TYR A 119 -8.96 -12.05 8.14
CA TYR A 119 -9.58 -11.57 6.89
C TYR A 119 -11.12 -11.62 6.93
N ALA A 120 -11.69 -12.61 7.64
CA ALA A 120 -13.10 -12.73 8.00
C ALA A 120 -13.29 -13.99 8.87
N PRO A 121 -14.32 -14.07 9.73
CA PRO A 121 -14.71 -15.33 10.37
C PRO A 121 -14.85 -16.45 9.32
N GLY A 122 -14.10 -17.55 9.49
CA GLY A 122 -14.15 -18.70 8.59
C GLY A 122 -13.19 -18.69 7.39
N ARG A 123 -12.33 -17.68 7.22
CA ARG A 123 -11.25 -17.72 6.21
C ARG A 123 -10.11 -18.62 6.69
N GLN A 124 -9.95 -19.76 6.02
CA GLN A 124 -8.93 -20.78 6.32
C GLN A 124 -7.71 -20.70 5.40
N ASN A 125 -7.64 -19.72 4.49
CA ASN A 125 -6.56 -19.55 3.51
C ASN A 125 -5.24 -19.01 4.12
N CYS A 126 -4.99 -19.34 5.38
CA CYS A 126 -3.85 -18.93 6.19
C CYS A 126 -3.04 -20.12 6.70
N ASP A 127 -3.43 -21.37 6.38
CA ASP A 127 -2.78 -22.61 6.82
C ASP A 127 -2.47 -22.65 8.34
N GLY A 128 -3.30 -22.00 9.15
CA GLY A 128 -3.11 -21.89 10.60
C GLY A 128 -1.98 -20.95 11.05
N ALA A 129 -1.45 -20.09 10.15
CA ALA A 129 -0.39 -19.15 10.46
C ALA A 129 -0.81 -18.12 11.52
N ALA A 130 -0.30 -18.25 12.74
CA ALA A 130 -0.57 -17.31 13.83
C ALA A 130 0.04 -15.91 13.61
N THR A 131 0.96 -15.76 12.65
CA THR A 131 1.69 -14.51 12.36
C THR A 131 1.90 -14.32 10.87
N PRO A 132 2.08 -13.07 10.38
CA PRO A 132 2.36 -12.81 8.97
C PRO A 132 3.60 -13.56 8.50
N ILE A 133 3.50 -14.17 7.32
CA ILE A 133 4.63 -14.80 6.65
C ILE A 133 5.27 -13.74 5.76
N ALA A 134 6.60 -13.62 5.85
CA ALA A 134 7.35 -12.72 4.98
C ALA A 134 7.18 -13.15 3.51
N PRO A 135 7.12 -12.20 2.55
CA PRO A 135 7.12 -12.53 1.14
C PRO A 135 8.32 -13.42 0.76
N PRO A 136 8.19 -14.28 -0.26
CA PRO A 136 9.28 -15.13 -0.69
C PRO A 136 10.51 -14.28 -1.09
N ARG A 137 11.70 -14.85 -0.86
CA ARG A 137 12.95 -14.18 -1.24
C ARG A 137 12.93 -13.86 -2.74
N GLY A 138 13.26 -12.62 -3.06
CA GLY A 138 13.38 -12.15 -4.43
C GLY A 138 12.07 -11.81 -5.12
N LEU A 139 10.97 -11.66 -4.35
CA LEU A 139 9.71 -11.17 -4.87
C LEU A 139 9.91 -9.84 -5.61
N ARG A 140 9.45 -9.80 -6.85
CA ARG A 140 9.28 -8.61 -7.68
C ARG A 140 7.81 -8.54 -8.06
N MET A 141 7.21 -7.36 -7.98
CA MET A 141 5.77 -7.20 -8.16
C MET A 141 5.49 -6.04 -9.11
N VAL A 142 4.52 -6.24 -9.99
CA VAL A 142 3.88 -5.19 -10.79
C VAL A 142 2.39 -5.24 -10.47
N THR A 143 1.78 -4.08 -10.33
CA THR A 143 0.34 -3.95 -10.05
C THR A 143 -0.30 -2.96 -11.01
N GLY A 144 -1.52 -3.26 -11.46
CA GLY A 144 -2.27 -2.41 -12.38
C GLY A 144 -1.97 -2.67 -13.85
N ASP A 145 -2.61 -1.89 -14.72
CA ASP A 145 -2.45 -1.94 -16.18
C ASP A 145 -2.12 -0.53 -16.70
N PRO A 146 -0.92 -0.31 -17.29
CA PRO A 146 -0.52 1.01 -17.79
C PRO A 146 -1.31 1.46 -19.03
N LEU A 147 -2.04 0.54 -19.69
CA LEU A 147 -2.87 0.80 -20.85
C LEU A 147 -4.34 1.02 -20.48
N LEU A 148 -4.72 0.87 -19.21
CA LEU A 148 -6.08 1.13 -18.77
C LEU A 148 -6.43 2.62 -18.98
N ARG A 149 -7.55 2.87 -19.66
CA ARG A 149 -8.06 4.23 -19.95
C ARG A 149 -9.47 4.47 -19.45
N THR A 150 -10.20 3.40 -19.12
CA THR A 150 -11.61 3.49 -18.69
C THR A 150 -11.81 2.67 -17.43
N TYR A 151 -12.31 3.31 -16.38
CA TYR A 151 -12.59 2.66 -15.11
C TYR A 151 -13.81 1.74 -15.21
N ASN A 152 -13.67 0.51 -14.73
CA ASN A 152 -14.71 -0.49 -14.57
C ASN A 152 -14.98 -0.68 -13.07
N ALA A 153 -16.08 -0.11 -12.59
CA ALA A 153 -16.49 -0.19 -11.20
C ALA A 153 -16.76 -1.61 -10.70
N SER A 154 -16.93 -2.59 -11.59
CA SER A 154 -17.13 -4.00 -11.22
C SER A 154 -15.82 -4.80 -11.11
N SER A 155 -14.67 -4.23 -11.48
CA SER A 155 -13.36 -4.88 -11.34
C SER A 155 -12.75 -4.58 -9.97
N LEU A 156 -12.47 -5.63 -9.20
CA LEU A 156 -11.81 -5.52 -7.90
C LEU A 156 -10.38 -4.96 -8.02
N GLU A 157 -9.68 -5.30 -9.11
CA GLU A 157 -8.33 -4.83 -9.40
C GLU A 157 -8.31 -3.31 -9.62
N GLN A 158 -9.31 -2.78 -10.32
CA GLN A 158 -9.41 -1.35 -10.57
C GLN A 158 -9.87 -0.58 -9.33
N GLN A 159 -10.76 -1.16 -8.52
CA GLN A 159 -11.15 -0.58 -7.22
C GLN A 159 -9.96 -0.42 -6.25
N ALA A 160 -8.90 -1.21 -6.41
CA ALA A 160 -7.70 -1.14 -5.57
C ALA A 160 -6.79 0.05 -5.89
N ILE A 161 -7.01 0.77 -7.00
CA ILE A 161 -6.21 1.92 -7.42
C ILE A 161 -7.14 3.13 -7.54
N ALA A 162 -6.94 4.12 -6.68
CA ALA A 162 -7.74 5.33 -6.67
C ALA A 162 -6.85 6.57 -6.51
N HIS A 163 -7.28 7.66 -7.14
CA HIS A 163 -6.64 8.97 -7.04
C HIS A 163 -7.63 9.92 -6.38
N PHE A 164 -7.17 10.64 -5.36
CA PHE A 164 -7.98 11.59 -4.62
C PHE A 164 -7.24 12.92 -4.56
N CYS A 165 -7.95 14.01 -4.82
CA CYS A 165 -7.46 15.35 -4.52
C CYS A 165 -7.73 15.61 -3.03
N LEU A 166 -6.68 15.80 -2.23
CA LEU A 166 -6.78 15.92 -0.76
C LEU A 166 -6.91 17.39 -0.29
N GLU A 167 -6.68 18.37 -1.16
CA GLU A 167 -6.87 19.81 -0.89
C GLU A 167 -7.67 20.49 -2.01
N GLY A 168 -8.40 21.55 -1.64
CA GLY A 168 -9.53 22.18 -2.36
C GLY A 168 -9.18 23.16 -3.50
N PRO A 169 -10.08 24.13 -3.79
CA PRO A 169 -10.41 24.60 -5.14
C PRO A 169 -9.24 25.25 -5.89
N ASN A 170 -9.28 25.11 -7.22
CA ASN A 170 -8.39 25.73 -8.22
C ASN A 170 -7.81 27.08 -7.76
N GLU A 171 -6.56 27.05 -7.30
CA GLU A 171 -5.71 28.24 -7.23
C GLU A 171 -4.85 28.25 -8.51
N GLY A 172 -5.42 28.78 -9.61
CA GLY A 172 -4.68 29.18 -10.81
C GLY A 172 -5.05 28.49 -12.12
#